data_AF-A0A2X3C844-F1
#
_entry.id   AF-A0A2X3C844-F1
#
_cell.length_a   1.000
_cell.length_b   1.000
_cell.length_c   1.000
_cell.angle_alpha   90.00
_cell.angle_beta   90.00
_cell.angle_gamma   90.00
#
_symmetry.space_group_name_H-M   'P 1'
#
loop_
_entity.id
_entity.type
_entity.pdbx_description
1 polymer ?
#
loop_
_entity_poly.entity_id
_entity_poly.type
_entity_poly.pdbx_seq_one_letter_code
_entity_poly.pdbx_strand_id
1 'polypeptide(L)'
;MAATFLDIAITPDVMDVQHEMGSDSLWQTPRSRRQADRFGDSEAGMIATRDSFYLATVSQSGWPYIQHRGGPPGFLHLLDDTTLAMADFGGNRQYITTGNLRGSDRACLFLMDYPRRARLENLRHRRGPGGRGPPAAAGAGGAGQLSRPH
;
A
#
# COMPACT_ATOMS: atom_id res chain seq x y z
N MET A 1 9.16 1.18 9.30
CA MET A 1 9.14 0.72 7.89
C MET A 1 8.66 -0.72 7.90
N ALA A 2 7.58 -1.06 7.20
CA ALA A 2 7.01 -2.40 7.28
C ALA A 2 8.03 -3.46 6.84
N ALA A 3 8.20 -4.53 7.61
CA ALA A 3 9.21 -5.57 7.38
C ALA A 3 9.11 -6.20 5.97
N THR A 4 7.87 -6.41 5.49
CA THR A 4 7.56 -6.95 4.16
C THR A 4 7.95 -6.03 3.02
N PHE A 5 8.12 -4.72 3.25
CA PHE A 5 8.58 -3.79 2.22
C PHE A 5 10.01 -4.09 1.83
N LEU A 6 10.89 -4.25 2.82
CA LEU A 6 12.32 -4.47 2.60
C LEU A 6 12.59 -5.87 2.02
N ASP A 7 11.77 -6.87 2.35
CA ASP A 7 11.90 -8.21 1.77
C ASP A 7 11.60 -8.23 0.25
N ILE A 8 10.73 -7.33 -0.24
CA ILE A 8 10.39 -7.24 -1.67
C ILE A 8 11.28 -6.24 -2.40
N ALA A 9 11.49 -5.07 -1.80
CA ALA A 9 12.17 -3.95 -2.45
C ALA A 9 13.69 -4.14 -2.50
N ILE A 10 14.24 -5.01 -1.65
CA ILE A 10 15.67 -5.23 -1.66
C ILE A 10 16.04 -6.52 -2.39
N THR A 11 16.45 -6.34 -3.64
CA THR A 11 16.94 -7.37 -4.54
C THR A 11 18.46 -7.54 -4.43
N PRO A 12 19.06 -8.59 -5.02
CA PRO A 12 20.52 -8.72 -5.11
C PRO A 12 21.21 -7.48 -5.69
N ASP A 13 20.71 -6.92 -6.79
CA ASP A 13 21.29 -5.70 -7.37
C ASP A 13 21.22 -4.50 -6.41
N VAL A 14 20.15 -4.37 -5.62
CA VAL A 14 20.04 -3.32 -4.60
C VAL A 14 21.05 -3.55 -3.46
N MET A 15 21.30 -4.81 -3.08
CA MET A 15 22.33 -5.15 -2.10
C MET A 15 23.72 -4.78 -2.60
N ASP A 16 24.04 -5.11 -3.85
CA ASP A 16 25.33 -4.82 -4.48
C ASP A 16 25.59 -3.31 -4.48
N VAL A 17 24.61 -2.52 -4.94
CA VAL A 17 24.70 -1.05 -4.91
C VAL A 17 24.81 -0.51 -3.48
N GLN A 18 24.07 -1.08 -2.52
CA GLN A 18 24.17 -0.64 -1.13
C GLN A 18 25.56 -0.87 -0.54
N HIS A 19 26.18 -2.00 -0.88
CA HIS A 19 27.53 -2.35 -0.47
C HIS A 19 28.56 -1.41 -1.12
N GLU A 20 28.45 -1.16 -2.43
CA GLU A 20 29.29 -0.19 -3.15
C GLU A 20 29.22 1.21 -2.53
N MET A 21 28.05 1.61 -2.07
CA MET A 21 27.80 2.93 -1.48
C MET A 21 27.99 2.97 0.05
N GLY A 22 28.41 1.86 0.68
CA GLY A 22 28.66 1.79 2.14
C GLY A 22 27.42 1.99 3.01
N SER A 23 26.25 1.56 2.53
CA SER A 23 24.93 1.72 3.18
C SER A 23 24.32 0.39 3.67
N ASP A 24 25.13 -0.65 3.77
CA ASP A 24 24.79 -2.04 4.10
C ASP A 24 24.36 -2.28 5.56
N SER A 25 24.45 -1.27 6.43
CA SER A 25 24.06 -1.37 7.85
C SER A 25 22.61 -1.83 8.10
N LEU A 26 21.70 -1.61 7.14
CA LEU A 26 20.30 -2.08 7.21
C LEU A 26 20.17 -3.62 7.26
N TRP A 27 21.20 -4.35 6.82
CA TRP A 27 21.28 -5.82 6.88
C TRP A 27 21.66 -6.38 8.24
N GLN A 28 22.33 -5.57 9.06
CA GLN A 28 22.81 -6.01 10.37
C GLN A 28 21.66 -6.19 11.37
N THR A 29 20.47 -5.65 11.06
CA THR A 29 19.26 -5.89 11.87
C THR A 29 18.61 -7.21 11.46
N PRO A 30 18.55 -8.22 12.35
CA PRO A 30 17.95 -9.52 12.05
C PRO A 30 16.51 -9.38 11.58
N ARG A 31 16.09 -10.20 10.60
CA ARG A 31 14.70 -10.29 10.11
C ARG A 31 13.68 -10.39 11.25
N SER A 32 14.00 -11.15 12.30
CA SER A 32 13.16 -11.34 13.50
C SER A 32 12.97 -10.07 14.34
N ARG A 33 13.87 -9.08 14.22
CA ARG A 33 13.79 -7.78 14.90
C ARG A 33 13.14 -6.70 14.02
N ARG A 34 12.88 -6.99 12.74
CA ARG A 34 12.04 -6.17 11.86
C ARG A 34 10.58 -6.43 12.22
N GLN A 35 10.14 -5.85 13.34
CA GLN A 35 8.74 -5.77 13.76
C GLN A 35 8.03 -4.73 12.84
N ALA A 36 6.86 -4.93 12.24
CA ALA A 36 5.79 -5.90 12.43
C ALA A 36 5.10 -6.20 11.08
N ASP A 37 4.50 -7.40 10.96
CA ASP A 37 3.48 -7.72 9.95
C ASP A 37 2.16 -6.95 10.16
N ARG A 38 2.09 -6.15 11.23
CA ARG A 38 0.91 -5.39 11.65
C ARG A 38 1.11 -3.89 11.48
N PHE A 39 0.01 -3.17 11.33
CA PHE A 39 -0.03 -1.72 11.42
C PHE A 39 0.11 -1.29 12.88
N GLY A 40 1.14 -0.49 13.17
CA GLY A 40 1.30 0.11 14.50
C GLY A 40 0.40 1.34 14.68
N ASP A 41 0.24 1.81 15.92
CA ASP A 41 -0.62 2.96 16.26
C ASP A 41 -0.30 4.23 15.45
N SER A 42 0.98 4.47 15.18
CA SER A 42 1.44 5.60 14.37
C SER A 42 0.96 5.50 12.91
N GLU A 43 1.03 4.30 12.32
CA GLU A 43 0.58 4.06 10.95
C GLU A 43 -0.95 4.13 10.87
N ALA A 44 -1.65 3.54 11.83
CA ALA A 44 -3.10 3.62 11.94
C ALA A 44 -3.59 5.07 12.07
N GLY A 45 -2.93 5.89 12.90
CA GLY A 45 -3.22 7.31 13.05
C GLY A 45 -2.97 8.12 11.78
N MET A 46 -1.89 7.83 11.04
CA MET A 46 -1.65 8.44 9.73
C MET A 46 -2.77 8.08 8.74
N ILE A 47 -3.11 6.81 8.63
CA ILE A 47 -4.13 6.28 7.71
C ILE A 47 -5.50 6.92 7.98
N ALA A 48 -5.92 6.95 9.24
CA ALA A 48 -7.23 7.48 9.64
C ALA A 48 -7.42 8.98 9.29
N THR A 49 -6.32 9.74 9.21
CA THR A 49 -6.35 11.18 8.93
C THR A 49 -6.12 11.54 7.47
N ARG A 50 -5.82 10.56 6.59
CA ARG A 50 -5.56 10.85 5.18
C ARG A 50 -6.85 11.06 4.39
N ASP A 51 -6.85 12.10 3.57
CA ASP A 51 -7.85 12.41 2.54
C ASP A 51 -7.37 12.06 1.13
N SER A 52 -6.12 11.62 0.99
CA SER A 52 -5.51 11.29 -0.30
C SER A 52 -4.33 10.32 -0.13
N PHE A 53 -4.09 9.52 -1.17
CA PHE A 53 -2.89 8.69 -1.31
C PHE A 53 -2.63 8.36 -2.79
N TYR A 54 -1.48 7.74 -3.05
CA TYR A 54 -1.13 7.20 -4.36
C TYR A 54 -1.13 5.67 -4.34
N LEU A 55 -1.66 5.08 -5.40
CA LEU A 55 -1.70 3.63 -5.60
C LEU A 55 -0.91 3.28 -6.86
N ALA A 56 0.17 2.54 -6.69
CA ALA A 56 0.91 1.94 -7.78
C ALA A 56 0.44 0.51 -8.04
N THR A 57 0.33 0.15 -9.31
CA THR A 57 0.06 -1.22 -9.79
C THR A 57 0.99 -1.51 -10.96
N VAL A 58 1.14 -2.77 -11.35
CA VAL A 58 2.00 -3.17 -12.47
C VAL A 58 1.12 -3.67 -13.62
N SER A 59 1.34 -3.15 -14.83
CA SER A 59 0.66 -3.63 -16.03
C SER A 59 1.18 -5.00 -16.45
N GLN A 60 0.42 -5.71 -17.30
CA GLN A 60 0.91 -6.96 -17.90
C GLN A 60 2.16 -6.76 -18.79
N SER A 61 2.38 -5.54 -19.30
CA SER A 61 3.59 -5.16 -20.01
C SER A 61 4.77 -4.82 -19.10
N GLY A 62 4.63 -4.98 -17.77
CA GLY A 62 5.69 -4.73 -16.79
C GLY A 62 5.88 -3.27 -16.39
N TRP A 63 5.09 -2.34 -16.94
CA TRP A 63 5.19 -0.92 -16.60
C TRP A 63 4.43 -0.59 -15.31
N PRO A 64 5.00 0.22 -14.41
CA PRO A 64 4.27 0.73 -13.27
C PRO A 64 3.22 1.75 -13.71
N TYR A 65 2.05 1.68 -13.09
CA TYR A 65 0.98 2.67 -13.23
C TYR A 65 0.64 3.24 -11.86
N ILE A 66 0.74 4.55 -11.72
CA ILE A 66 0.44 5.27 -10.47
C ILE A 66 -0.85 6.06 -10.65
N GLN A 67 -1.75 5.93 -9.68
CA GLN A 67 -2.99 6.68 -9.63
C GLN A 67 -3.12 7.41 -8.30
N HIS A 68 -3.41 8.70 -8.35
CA HIS A 68 -3.84 9.47 -7.19
C HIS A 68 -5.31 9.16 -6.87
N ARG A 69 -5.61 8.96 -5.59
CA ARG A 69 -6.96 8.70 -5.09
C ARG A 69 -7.22 9.66 -3.93
N GLY A 70 -8.33 10.38 -4.01
CA GLY A 70 -8.78 11.31 -2.98
C GLY A 70 -10.18 10.97 -2.48
N GLY A 71 -10.47 11.31 -1.24
CA GLY A 71 -11.75 11.10 -0.58
C GLY A 71 -11.80 11.80 0.79
N PRO A 72 -12.96 11.84 1.46
CA PRO A 72 -13.03 12.35 2.83
C PRO A 72 -12.19 11.48 3.78
N PRO A 73 -11.68 12.04 4.89
CA PRO A 73 -11.00 11.25 5.92
C PRO A 73 -11.80 10.00 6.31
N GLY A 74 -11.11 8.86 6.45
CA GLY A 74 -11.71 7.55 6.70
C GLY A 74 -12.09 6.76 5.43
N PHE A 75 -11.97 7.35 4.23
CA PHE A 75 -12.18 6.60 2.99
C PHE A 75 -11.16 5.48 2.77
N LEU A 76 -9.96 5.64 3.33
CA LEU A 76 -8.98 4.60 3.54
C LEU A 76 -8.99 4.26 5.03
N HIS A 77 -9.21 3.00 5.37
CA HIS A 77 -9.26 2.55 6.76
C HIS A 77 -8.74 1.12 6.91
N LEU A 78 -8.33 0.80 8.13
CA LEU A 78 -7.94 -0.56 8.51
C LEU A 78 -9.20 -1.38 8.79
N LEU A 79 -9.29 -2.57 8.18
CA LEU A 79 -10.29 -3.58 8.56
C LEU A 79 -9.82 -4.39 9.77
N ASP A 80 -8.51 -4.62 9.83
CA ASP A 80 -7.81 -5.30 10.92
C ASP A 80 -6.36 -4.78 10.98
N ASP A 81 -5.54 -5.37 11.84
CA ASP A 81 -4.14 -4.98 12.02
C ASP A 81 -3.23 -5.29 10.81
N THR A 82 -3.72 -5.90 9.75
CA THR A 82 -2.97 -6.26 8.53
C THR A 82 -3.65 -5.85 7.21
N THR A 83 -4.94 -5.50 7.23
CA THR A 83 -5.78 -5.30 6.04
C THR A 83 -6.29 -3.88 5.92
N LEU A 84 -6.15 -3.30 4.73
CA LEU A 84 -6.71 -2.01 4.37
C LEU A 84 -7.92 -2.18 3.45
N ALA A 85 -8.97 -1.42 3.73
CA ALA A 85 -10.08 -1.21 2.82
C ALA A 85 -10.14 0.23 2.36
N MET A 86 -10.66 0.38 1.16
CA MET A 86 -10.84 1.67 0.51
C MET A 86 -12.18 1.71 -0.19
N ALA A 87 -12.90 2.81 0.00
CA ALA A 87 -14.07 3.11 -0.81
C ALA A 87 -13.64 3.46 -2.25
N ASP A 88 -14.17 2.75 -3.24
CA ASP A 88 -13.94 3.09 -4.65
C ASP A 88 -14.91 4.21 -5.04
N PHE A 89 -14.45 5.46 -4.91
CA PHE A 89 -15.16 6.59 -5.48
C PHE A 89 -14.98 6.58 -6.99
N GLY A 90 -16.08 6.72 -7.73
CA GLY A 90 -16.10 6.68 -9.19
C GLY A 90 -15.07 7.63 -9.80
N GLY A 91 -13.90 7.10 -10.13
CA GLY A 91 -12.80 7.84 -10.73
C GLY A 91 -13.03 8.10 -12.22
N ASN A 92 -11.93 8.34 -12.94
CA ASN A 92 -11.90 8.67 -14.37
C ASN A 92 -12.41 7.57 -15.34
N ARG A 93 -13.02 6.48 -14.83
CA ARG A 93 -13.56 5.34 -15.58
C ARG A 93 -12.59 4.69 -16.57
N GLN A 94 -11.28 4.86 -16.38
CA GLN A 94 -10.27 4.22 -17.24
C GLN A 94 -10.03 2.75 -16.88
N TYR A 95 -10.41 2.31 -15.67
CA TYR A 95 -10.28 0.93 -15.18
C TYR A 95 -8.86 0.32 -15.24
N ILE A 96 -7.81 1.12 -15.46
CA ILE A 96 -6.41 0.65 -15.60
C ILE A 96 -5.97 -0.09 -14.34
N THR A 97 -6.11 0.53 -13.17
CA THR A 97 -5.80 -0.11 -11.87
C THR A 97 -6.55 -1.43 -11.70
N THR A 98 -7.85 -1.45 -11.99
CA THR A 98 -8.68 -2.67 -11.88
C THR A 98 -8.22 -3.77 -12.82
N GLY A 99 -7.85 -3.41 -14.06
CA GLY A 99 -7.29 -4.32 -15.06
C GLY A 99 -5.93 -4.88 -14.66
N ASN A 100 -5.00 -4.03 -14.22
CA ASN A 100 -3.69 -4.43 -13.70
C ASN A 100 -3.85 -5.42 -12.54
N LEU A 101 -4.76 -5.11 -11.61
CA LEU A 101 -5.02 -5.93 -10.43
C LEU A 101 -5.71 -7.28 -10.74
N ARG A 102 -6.19 -7.50 -11.96
CA ARG A 102 -6.65 -8.82 -12.42
C ARG A 102 -5.48 -9.70 -12.88
N GLY A 103 -4.45 -9.12 -13.48
CA GLY A 103 -3.28 -9.86 -13.97
C GLY A 103 -2.17 -10.02 -12.93
N SER A 104 -2.09 -9.10 -11.97
CA SER A 104 -1.13 -9.11 -10.88
C SER A 104 -1.80 -8.54 -9.65
N ASP A 105 -1.81 -9.27 -8.54
CA ASP A 105 -2.36 -8.78 -7.29
C ASP A 105 -1.44 -7.76 -6.59
N ARG A 106 -0.23 -7.49 -7.12
CA ARG A 106 0.75 -6.58 -6.52
C ARG A 106 0.33 -5.12 -6.63
N ALA A 107 0.38 -4.41 -5.50
CA ALA A 107 0.15 -2.98 -5.40
C ALA A 107 1.12 -2.33 -4.41
N CYS A 108 1.42 -1.04 -4.62
CA CYS A 108 2.07 -0.21 -3.61
C CYS A 108 1.16 0.94 -3.22
N LEU A 109 0.95 1.14 -1.93
CA LEU A 109 0.22 2.27 -1.37
C LEU A 109 1.22 3.27 -0.80
N PHE A 110 1.08 4.53 -1.17
CA PHE A 110 1.97 5.60 -0.73
C PHE A 110 1.17 6.78 -0.18
N LEU A 111 1.30 7.02 1.12
CA LEU A 111 0.60 8.09 1.84
C LEU A 111 1.60 9.18 2.20
N MET A 112 1.20 10.43 1.97
CA MET A 112 1.99 11.60 2.29
C MET A 112 1.38 12.41 3.43
N ASP A 113 2.23 12.85 4.34
CA ASP A 113 1.95 13.90 5.32
C ASP A 113 2.88 15.08 5.05
N TYR A 114 2.44 15.97 4.16
CA TYR A 114 3.22 17.16 3.80
C TYR A 114 3.52 18.06 5.00
N PRO A 115 2.56 18.39 5.89
CA PRO A 115 2.85 19.18 7.09
C PRO A 115 3.92 18.55 7.99
N ARG A 116 3.84 17.23 8.24
CA ARG A 116 4.80 16.53 9.11
C ARG A 116 6.06 16.07 8.37
N ARG A 117 6.16 16.30 7.06
CA ARG A 117 7.20 15.75 6.17
C ARG A 117 7.42 14.25 6.38
N ALA A 118 6.33 13.53 6.62
CA ALA A 118 6.33 12.10 6.87
C ALA A 118 5.69 11.39 5.68
N ARG A 119 6.11 10.16 5.44
CA ARG A 119 5.55 9.30 4.40
C ARG A 119 5.39 7.89 4.92
N LEU A 120 4.38 7.21 4.42
CA LEU A 120 4.16 5.80 4.67
C LEU A 120 4.08 5.07 3.32
N GLU A 121 4.99 4.13 3.11
CA GLU A 121 5.06 3.29 1.92
C GLU A 121 4.77 1.83 2.29
N ASN A 122 3.90 1.20 1.51
CA ASN A 122 3.38 -0.13 1.83
C ASN A 122 3.14 -0.96 0.57
N LEU A 123 3.96 -1.99 0.37
CA LEU A 123 3.73 -3.02 -0.65
C LEU A 123 2.68 -4.02 -0.18
N ARG A 124 1.71 -4.34 -1.04
CA ARG A 124 0.49 -5.11 -0.72
C ARG A 124 0.06 -6.02 -1.88
N HIS A 125 -0.70 -7.05 -1.55
CA HIS A 125 -1.43 -7.88 -2.48
C HIS A 125 -2.93 -7.58 -2.39
N ARG A 126 -3.61 -7.40 -3.52
CA ARG A 126 -5.06 -7.26 -3.56
C ARG A 126 -5.71 -8.59 -3.23
N ARG A 127 -6.63 -8.58 -2.25
CA ARG A 127 -7.56 -9.70 -2.05
C ARG A 127 -8.87 -9.44 -2.80
N GLY A 128 -9.50 -10.51 -3.28
CA GLY A 128 -10.85 -10.43 -3.83
C GLY A 128 -11.84 -9.88 -2.79
N PRO A 129 -13.05 -9.46 -3.20
CA PRO A 129 -14.03 -8.86 -2.29
C PRO A 129 -14.44 -9.87 -1.21
N GLY A 130 -13.85 -9.77 -0.02
CA GLY A 130 -14.26 -10.54 1.15
C GLY A 130 -15.27 -9.73 1.98
N GLY A 131 -16.52 -10.17 2.02
CA GLY A 131 -17.53 -9.86 3.07
C GLY A 131 -17.60 -8.45 3.71
N ARG A 132 -18.73 -7.76 3.48
CA ARG A 132 -19.31 -6.61 4.23
C ARG A 132 -18.31 -5.58 4.79
N GLY A 133 -17.90 -4.65 3.92
CA GLY A 133 -17.58 -3.30 4.36
C GLY A 133 -18.84 -2.54 4.82
N PRO A 134 -18.69 -1.42 5.57
CA PRO A 134 -19.83 -0.59 5.97
C PRO A 134 -20.63 -0.13 4.75
N PRO A 135 -21.94 0.12 4.89
CA PRO A 135 -22.79 0.51 3.76
C PRO A 135 -22.17 1.71 3.05
N ALA A 136 -21.92 1.52 1.76
CA ALA A 136 -21.44 2.56 0.86
C ALA A 136 -22.31 3.81 1.07
N ALA A 137 -21.69 4.93 1.43
CA ALA A 137 -22.33 6.23 1.26
C ALA A 137 -22.75 6.32 -0.21
N ALA A 138 -24.01 6.69 -0.46
CA ALA A 138 -24.62 6.69 -1.77
C ALA A 138 -23.70 7.39 -2.80
N GLY A 139 -23.11 6.61 -3.72
CA GLY A 139 -22.14 7.08 -4.71
C GLY A 139 -20.88 6.21 -4.91
N ALA A 140 -20.62 5.21 -4.07
CA ALA A 140 -19.42 4.36 -4.20
C ALA A 140 -19.62 3.17 -5.17
N GLY A 141 -18.72 3.03 -6.14
CA GLY A 141 -18.69 1.94 -7.11
C GLY A 141 -17.83 0.78 -6.62
N GLY A 142 -18.32 0.02 -5.63
CA GLY A 142 -17.63 -1.18 -5.12
C GLY A 142 -16.56 -0.91 -4.05
N ALA A 143 -16.23 -1.94 -3.26
CA ALA A 143 -15.22 -1.89 -2.21
C ALA A 143 -13.98 -2.70 -2.61
N GLY A 144 -12.80 -2.09 -2.57
CA GLY A 144 -11.52 -2.76 -2.81
C GLY A 144 -10.81 -3.08 -1.49
N GLN A 145 -10.15 -4.25 -1.41
CA GLN A 145 -9.37 -4.69 -0.25
C GLN A 145 -7.91 -4.98 -0.64
N LEU A 146 -6.98 -4.48 0.17
CA LEU A 146 -5.54 -4.71 0.04
C LEU A 146 -5.02 -5.34 1.34
N SER A 147 -4.36 -6.48 1.24
CA SER A 147 -3.75 -7.18 2.38
C SER A 147 -2.24 -7.33 2.18
N ARG A 148 -1.51 -7.68 3.24
CA ARG A 148 -0.08 -8.02 3.13
C ARG A 148 0.13 -9.40 2.47
N PRO A 149 1.27 -9.65 1.81
CA PRO A 149 1.65 -10.97 1.32
C PRO A 149 1.78 -12.00 2.46
N HIS A 150 1.51 -13.26 2.16
CA HIS A 150 1.74 -14.41 3.05
C HIS A 150 3.22 -14.79 3.12
#